data_AF-A0A959H177-F1
#
_entry.id   AF-A0A959H177-F1
#
_cell.length_a   1.000
_cell.length_b   1.000
_cell.length_c   1.000
_cell.angle_alpha   90.00
_cell.angle_beta   90.00
_cell.angle_gamma   90.00
#
_symmetry.space_group_name_H-M   'P 1'
#
loop_
_entity.id
_entity.type
_entity.pdbx_description
1 polymer ?
#
loop_
_entity_poly.entity_id
_entity_poly.type
_entity_poly.pdbx_seq_one_letter_code
_entity_poly.pdbx_strand_id
1 'polypeptide(L)'
;VLTSASGDIAPEDSFHMDVRTLFKGKIILKANQRNLRFEGFAKIEADKLPNRHWFSIYSEVDRTDPIIRIANAKNEEGDPLVTGFYLSKEVGEMYPRILLPAYARVDRAILDCSGVFKYDAKNDRFTYGDSSKVAGVTQRGPKMVFDNRVGTIQGEGPLNIGSGLKYMHVTAAGRIKSDFNKPDSVFHTVTAELMTGIEMTVPKTLLEMMVNDIKASSFDAQPVQYNTNLAYYQPTASEFISDEKDRQEAMANLQNNLLALPKKDNKYTFLLGRHPVIWNDEYQSFLSLEDKNPLVYMNGELFGKMLTIYVEYKMPGNEDDRFYIYIKPSADLWYFFGYQAGALNVVSSSTRFNDALVGLKSKETQIKMPDGETYEIVPANPSLADAFVNRVKAGRKKE
;
A
#
# COMPACT_ATOMS: atom_id res chain seq x y z
N VAL A 1 -0.17 -26.44 -43.71
CA VAL A 1 0.16 -25.01 -43.89
C VAL A 1 -0.80 -24.21 -43.04
N LEU A 2 -0.31 -23.36 -42.16
CA LEU A 2 -1.14 -22.47 -41.36
C LEU A 2 -1.26 -21.14 -42.11
N THR A 3 -2.48 -20.74 -42.49
CA THR A 3 -2.70 -19.46 -43.17
C THR A 3 -2.55 -18.30 -42.19
N SER A 4 -1.76 -17.29 -42.55
CA SER A 4 -1.61 -16.04 -41.80
C SER A 4 -1.73 -14.84 -42.72
N ALA A 5 -2.34 -13.76 -42.24
CA ALA A 5 -2.41 -12.47 -42.89
C ALA A 5 -1.85 -11.38 -41.96
N SER A 6 -1.25 -10.33 -42.53
CA SER A 6 -0.77 -9.17 -41.77
C SER A 6 -1.09 -7.88 -42.52
N GLY A 7 -1.33 -6.81 -41.76
CA GLY A 7 -1.45 -5.45 -42.29
C GLY A 7 -0.75 -4.46 -41.37
N ASP A 8 -0.18 -3.41 -41.95
CA ASP A 8 0.46 -2.32 -41.22
C ASP A 8 -0.50 -1.13 -41.16
N ILE A 9 -0.63 -0.55 -39.97
CA ILE A 9 -1.48 0.59 -39.65
C ILE A 9 -0.59 1.80 -39.42
N ALA A 10 -0.80 2.85 -40.22
CA ALA A 10 -0.07 4.09 -40.08
C ALA A 10 -0.69 4.97 -38.98
N PRO A 11 0.08 5.87 -38.34
CA PRO A 11 -0.45 6.79 -37.32
C PRO A 11 -1.67 7.61 -37.78
N GLU A 12 -1.68 8.03 -39.04
CA GLU A 12 -2.73 8.81 -39.68
C GLU A 12 -4.07 8.07 -39.82
N ASP A 13 -4.06 6.73 -39.83
CA ASP A 13 -5.27 5.92 -39.99
C ASP A 13 -6.19 5.99 -38.76
N SER A 14 -5.70 6.52 -37.63
CA SER A 14 -6.44 6.68 -36.37
C SER A 14 -7.18 5.40 -35.96
N PHE A 15 -6.55 4.24 -36.18
CA PHE A 15 -7.15 2.94 -35.88
C PHE A 15 -7.24 2.72 -34.38
N HIS A 16 -8.37 2.16 -33.94
CA HIS A 16 -8.64 1.84 -32.55
C HIS A 16 -8.62 0.33 -32.30
N MET A 17 -7.80 -0.11 -31.34
CA MET A 17 -7.79 -1.53 -30.91
C MET A 17 -8.93 -1.86 -29.93
N ASP A 18 -9.39 -0.86 -29.19
CA ASP A 18 -10.60 -0.86 -28.37
C ASP A 18 -11.26 0.54 -28.39
N VAL A 19 -12.30 0.77 -27.61
CA VAL A 19 -13.08 2.03 -27.62
C VAL A 19 -12.23 3.30 -27.34
N ARG A 20 -11.13 3.21 -26.59
CA ARG A 20 -10.32 4.36 -26.13
C ARG A 20 -8.82 4.17 -26.33
N THR A 21 -8.42 3.29 -27.24
CA THR A 21 -7.01 2.97 -27.45
C THR A 21 -6.67 3.02 -28.93
N LEU A 22 -5.96 4.07 -29.31
CA LEU A 22 -5.36 4.21 -30.64
C LEU A 22 -4.23 3.20 -30.81
N PHE A 23 -3.99 2.75 -32.04
CA PHE A 23 -2.94 1.82 -32.39
C PHE A 23 -2.25 2.22 -33.69
N LYS A 24 -0.92 2.04 -33.72
CA LYS A 24 -0.09 2.08 -34.93
C LYS A 24 0.87 0.90 -34.93
N GLY A 25 1.13 0.34 -36.11
CA GLY A 25 2.01 -0.82 -36.29
C GLY A 25 1.29 -2.00 -36.94
N LYS A 26 1.77 -3.21 -36.66
CA LYS A 26 1.37 -4.42 -37.39
C LYS A 26 0.23 -5.16 -36.69
N ILE A 27 -0.80 -5.51 -37.45
CA ILE A 27 -1.88 -6.42 -37.06
C ILE A 27 -1.66 -7.76 -37.74
N ILE A 28 -1.72 -8.86 -36.99
CA ILE A 28 -1.52 -10.22 -37.50
C ILE A 28 -2.74 -11.07 -37.16
N LEU A 29 -3.25 -11.76 -38.17
CA LEU A 29 -4.32 -12.75 -38.07
C LEU A 29 -3.78 -14.12 -38.46
N LYS A 30 -3.99 -15.14 -37.63
CA LYS A 30 -3.67 -16.54 -37.95
C LYS A 30 -4.93 -17.38 -37.97
N ALA A 31 -5.04 -18.30 -38.93
CA ALA A 31 -6.25 -19.11 -39.10
C ALA A 31 -6.61 -20.01 -37.89
N ASN A 32 -5.64 -20.33 -37.03
CA ASN A 32 -5.86 -21.09 -35.80
C ASN A 32 -5.98 -20.22 -34.54
N GLN A 33 -5.98 -18.89 -34.67
CA GLN A 33 -6.12 -17.96 -33.56
C GLN A 33 -7.37 -17.10 -33.79
N ARG A 34 -8.29 -17.14 -32.82
CA ARG A 34 -9.51 -16.31 -32.88
C ARG A 34 -9.20 -14.82 -32.74
N ASN A 35 -8.17 -14.49 -31.96
CA ASN A 35 -7.81 -13.13 -31.60
C ASN A 35 -6.74 -12.57 -32.54
N LEU A 36 -6.79 -11.25 -32.76
CA LEU A 36 -5.76 -10.55 -33.52
C LEU A 36 -4.56 -10.26 -32.61
N ARG A 37 -3.37 -10.36 -33.19
CA ARG A 37 -2.13 -9.95 -32.52
C ARG A 37 -1.72 -8.56 -32.98
N PHE A 38 -1.46 -7.70 -32.02
CA PHE A 38 -1.02 -6.32 -32.21
C PHE A 38 0.46 -6.21 -31.84
N GLU A 39 1.28 -5.72 -32.79
CA GLU A 39 2.72 -5.49 -32.62
C GLU A 39 3.05 -4.06 -33.04
N GLY A 40 3.32 -3.18 -32.08
CA GLY A 40 3.58 -1.78 -32.38
C GLY A 40 3.40 -0.89 -31.15
N PHE A 41 2.69 0.22 -31.32
CA PHE A 41 2.42 1.17 -30.25
C PHE A 41 0.94 1.45 -30.11
N ALA A 42 0.52 1.64 -28.87
CA ALA A 42 -0.83 1.98 -28.48
C ALA A 42 -0.84 3.31 -27.72
N LYS A 43 -1.96 4.03 -27.72
CA LYS A 43 -2.11 5.29 -26.96
C LYS A 43 -3.51 5.38 -26.37
N ILE A 44 -3.58 5.64 -25.06
CA ILE A 44 -4.84 5.82 -24.34
C ILE A 44 -5.44 7.19 -24.66
N GLU A 45 -6.74 7.19 -24.96
CA GLU A 45 -7.56 8.38 -25.17
C GLU A 45 -8.37 8.70 -23.91
N ALA A 46 -7.78 9.53 -23.05
CA ALA A 46 -8.38 10.00 -21.80
C ALA A 46 -8.07 11.49 -21.59
N ASP A 47 -9.06 12.35 -21.73
CA ASP A 47 -8.91 13.81 -21.70
C ASP A 47 -8.55 14.36 -20.32
N LYS A 48 -8.85 13.62 -19.23
CA LYS A 48 -8.43 13.98 -17.88
C LYS A 48 -7.05 13.45 -17.49
N LEU A 49 -6.35 12.71 -18.37
CA LEU A 49 -4.93 12.41 -18.17
C LEU A 49 -4.09 13.61 -18.62
N PRO A 50 -3.18 14.13 -17.77
CA PRO A 50 -2.37 15.29 -18.11
C PRO A 50 -1.41 14.97 -19.27
N ASN A 51 -0.88 13.75 -19.30
CA ASN A 51 0.02 13.27 -20.34
C ASN A 51 -0.47 11.93 -20.88
N ARG A 52 -0.40 11.77 -22.21
CA ARG A 52 -0.76 10.55 -22.94
C ARG A 52 0.35 10.25 -23.94
N HIS A 53 1.15 9.24 -23.66
CA HIS A 53 2.22 8.80 -24.55
C HIS A 53 1.88 7.50 -25.24
N TRP A 54 2.55 7.26 -26.36
CA TRP A 54 2.54 5.97 -27.02
C TRP A 54 3.29 4.97 -26.16
N PHE A 55 2.75 3.76 -26.03
CA PHE A 55 3.37 2.66 -25.30
C PHE A 55 3.44 1.43 -26.19
N SER A 56 4.55 0.69 -26.09
CA SER A 56 4.76 -0.52 -26.87
C SER A 56 3.73 -1.59 -26.50
N ILE A 57 3.16 -2.24 -27.50
CA ILE A 57 2.25 -3.38 -27.33
C ILE A 57 2.75 -4.59 -28.12
N TYR A 58 2.72 -5.74 -27.46
CA TYR A 58 2.90 -7.05 -28.05
C TYR A 58 1.89 -8.00 -27.41
N SER A 59 0.65 -7.99 -27.90
CA SER A 59 -0.45 -8.72 -27.27
C SER A 59 -1.44 -9.26 -28.30
N GLU A 60 -1.97 -10.45 -28.01
CA GLU A 60 -3.23 -10.90 -28.57
C GLU A 60 -4.35 -10.18 -27.81
N VAL A 61 -5.35 -9.66 -28.53
CA VAL A 61 -6.46 -8.92 -27.93
C VAL A 61 -7.76 -9.56 -28.37
N ASP A 62 -8.58 -9.98 -27.39
CA ASP A 62 -9.96 -10.35 -27.62
C ASP A 62 -10.80 -9.08 -27.83
N ARG A 63 -11.43 -8.95 -28.99
CA ARG A 63 -12.27 -7.78 -29.31
C ARG A 63 -13.57 -7.72 -28.50
N THR A 64 -13.98 -8.84 -27.89
CA THR A 64 -15.22 -8.90 -27.08
C THR A 64 -15.00 -8.49 -25.63
N ASP A 65 -13.80 -8.73 -25.09
CA ASP A 65 -13.39 -8.25 -23.78
C ASP A 65 -11.88 -7.90 -23.79
N PRO A 66 -11.51 -6.71 -24.28
CA PRO A 66 -10.10 -6.35 -24.45
C PRO A 66 -9.43 -6.14 -23.09
N ILE A 67 -8.57 -7.09 -22.74
CA ILE A 67 -7.56 -6.96 -21.68
C ILE A 67 -6.20 -6.85 -22.37
N ILE A 68 -5.55 -5.70 -22.21
CA ILE A 68 -4.32 -5.37 -22.92
C ILE A 68 -3.15 -5.48 -21.95
N ARG A 69 -2.16 -6.30 -22.30
CA ARG A 69 -0.93 -6.44 -21.51
C ARG A 69 -0.04 -5.21 -21.65
N ILE A 70 0.38 -4.66 -20.52
CA ILE A 70 1.29 -3.49 -20.42
C ILE A 70 2.57 -3.78 -19.63
N ALA A 71 2.77 -5.03 -19.21
CA ALA A 71 4.01 -5.46 -18.58
C ALA A 71 5.22 -5.20 -19.49
N ASN A 72 6.22 -4.50 -18.94
CA ASN A 72 7.43 -4.07 -19.65
C ASN A 72 7.16 -3.12 -20.83
N ALA A 73 6.05 -2.39 -20.82
CA ALA A 73 5.77 -1.37 -21.82
C ALA A 73 6.87 -0.29 -21.85
N LYS A 74 7.15 0.22 -23.05
CA LYS A 74 8.13 1.28 -23.30
C LYS A 74 7.54 2.38 -24.17
N ASN A 75 8.07 3.60 -24.09
CA ASN A 75 7.78 4.63 -25.10
C ASN A 75 8.51 4.34 -26.43
N GLU A 76 8.37 5.23 -27.40
CA GLU A 76 9.00 5.10 -28.73
C GLU A 76 10.52 5.21 -28.65
N GLU A 77 11.03 5.93 -27.65
CA GLU A 77 12.46 6.08 -27.34
C GLU A 77 13.05 4.86 -26.63
N GLY A 78 12.21 3.92 -26.18
CA GLY A 78 12.63 2.70 -25.49
C GLY A 78 12.77 2.83 -23.97
N ASP A 79 12.39 3.96 -23.38
CA ASP A 79 12.31 4.14 -21.94
C ASP A 79 11.19 3.31 -21.33
N PRO A 80 11.41 2.69 -20.16
CA PRO A 80 10.40 1.90 -19.48
C PRO A 80 9.26 2.79 -18.97
N LEU A 81 8.03 2.32 -19.14
CA LEU A 81 6.81 2.95 -18.67
C LEU A 81 6.26 2.21 -17.46
N VAL A 82 5.78 2.98 -16.50
CA VAL A 82 5.24 2.45 -15.24
C VAL A 82 3.81 2.91 -15.01
N THR A 83 3.08 2.12 -14.24
CA THR A 83 1.69 2.39 -13.86
C THR A 83 1.50 2.07 -12.38
N GLY A 84 0.93 2.99 -11.60
CA GLY A 84 0.76 2.83 -10.15
C GLY A 84 1.10 4.08 -9.34
N PHE A 85 1.46 3.89 -8.06
CA PHE A 85 1.91 4.95 -7.15
C PHE A 85 3.38 4.76 -6.80
N TYR A 86 4.15 5.84 -6.87
CA TYR A 86 5.59 5.84 -6.71
C TYR A 86 6.00 6.93 -5.71
N LEU A 87 7.11 6.69 -5.02
CA LEU A 87 7.74 7.65 -4.12
C LEU A 87 9.10 8.04 -4.70
N SER A 88 9.26 9.33 -4.99
CA SER A 88 10.51 9.86 -5.50
C SER A 88 11.61 9.77 -4.44
N LYS A 89 12.76 9.19 -4.81
CA LYS A 89 13.94 9.20 -3.93
C LYS A 89 14.69 10.52 -3.94
N GLU A 90 14.50 11.32 -4.99
CA GLU A 90 15.22 12.59 -5.15
C GLU A 90 14.52 13.72 -4.39
N VAL A 91 13.20 13.86 -4.57
CA VAL A 91 12.43 14.97 -3.96
C VAL A 91 11.54 14.55 -2.80
N GLY A 92 11.34 13.25 -2.57
CA GLY A 92 10.51 12.74 -1.46
C GLY A 92 9.01 12.88 -1.67
N GLU A 93 8.57 13.15 -2.90
CA GLU A 93 7.16 13.29 -3.25
C GLU A 93 6.55 11.96 -3.67
N MET A 94 5.29 11.74 -3.30
CA MET A 94 4.51 10.61 -3.81
C MET A 94 3.68 11.03 -5.02
N TYR A 95 3.71 10.24 -6.09
CA TYR A 95 3.05 10.59 -7.34
C TYR A 95 2.45 9.36 -8.04
N PRO A 96 1.29 9.51 -8.71
CA PRO A 96 0.73 8.47 -9.56
C PRO A 96 1.34 8.51 -10.97
N ARG A 97 1.32 7.35 -11.63
CA ARG A 97 1.72 7.17 -13.03
C ARG A 97 0.76 6.25 -13.77
N ILE A 98 0.51 6.57 -15.04
CA ILE A 98 -0.23 5.73 -15.98
C ILE A 98 0.55 5.73 -17.29
N LEU A 99 1.27 4.64 -17.57
CA LEU A 99 2.05 4.44 -18.80
C LEU A 99 2.98 5.63 -19.13
N LEU A 100 3.68 6.11 -18.10
CA LEU A 100 4.66 7.20 -18.17
C LEU A 100 5.95 6.74 -17.48
N PRO A 101 7.12 7.32 -17.81
CA PRO A 101 8.33 7.08 -17.04
C PRO A 101 8.16 7.51 -15.57
N ALA A 102 8.80 6.80 -14.65
CA ALA A 102 9.00 7.30 -13.28
C ALA A 102 9.84 8.60 -13.31
N TYR A 103 9.81 9.43 -12.25
CA TYR A 103 10.68 10.62 -12.20
C TYR A 103 12.16 10.18 -12.24
N ALA A 104 12.50 9.12 -11.51
CA ALA A 104 13.77 8.43 -11.61
C ALA A 104 13.60 6.90 -11.60
N ARG A 105 14.53 6.18 -12.23
CA ARG A 105 14.51 4.70 -12.27
C ARG A 105 14.63 4.04 -10.90
N VAL A 106 15.16 4.77 -9.91
CA VAL A 106 15.38 4.30 -8.54
C VAL A 106 14.18 4.56 -7.62
N ASP A 107 13.17 5.27 -8.12
CA ASP A 107 11.98 5.61 -7.33
C ASP A 107 11.26 4.36 -6.84
N ARG A 108 10.76 4.43 -5.61
CA ARG A 108 10.15 3.29 -4.95
C ARG A 108 8.73 3.11 -5.48
N ALA A 109 8.44 1.96 -6.09
CA ALA A 109 7.06 1.56 -6.36
C ALA A 109 6.35 1.29 -5.02
N ILE A 110 5.37 2.13 -4.68
CA ILE A 110 4.50 1.95 -3.50
C ILE A 110 3.36 0.98 -3.85
N LEU A 111 2.77 1.14 -5.03
CA LEU A 111 1.81 0.20 -5.63
C LEU A 111 2.15 0.07 -7.11
N ASP A 112 2.56 -1.11 -7.57
CA ASP A 112 2.83 -1.36 -8.99
C ASP A 112 1.63 -2.04 -9.66
N CYS A 113 1.07 -1.41 -10.69
CA CYS A 113 -0.07 -1.89 -11.46
C CYS A 113 0.28 -2.13 -12.94
N SER A 114 1.55 -2.38 -13.26
CA SER A 114 2.05 -2.48 -14.64
C SER A 114 1.78 -3.82 -15.33
N GLY A 115 0.73 -4.57 -14.95
CA GLY A 115 0.43 -5.90 -15.51
C GLY A 115 -0.37 -5.83 -16.82
N VAL A 116 -1.67 -5.57 -16.68
CA VAL A 116 -2.63 -5.40 -17.78
C VAL A 116 -3.48 -4.16 -17.54
N PHE A 117 -4.19 -3.70 -18.57
CA PHE A 117 -5.32 -2.79 -18.38
C PHE A 117 -6.57 -3.23 -19.14
N LYS A 118 -7.71 -2.70 -18.70
CA LYS A 118 -9.04 -2.88 -19.30
C LYS A 118 -9.81 -1.56 -19.21
N TYR A 119 -10.54 -1.23 -20.27
CA TYR A 119 -11.42 -0.07 -20.30
C TYR A 119 -12.89 -0.49 -20.09
N ASP A 120 -13.57 0.22 -19.18
CA ASP A 120 -15.01 0.10 -18.94
C ASP A 120 -15.74 1.30 -19.57
N ALA A 121 -16.34 1.06 -20.73
CA ALA A 121 -17.08 2.08 -21.47
C ALA A 121 -18.33 2.62 -20.75
N LYS A 122 -18.94 1.85 -19.84
CA LYS A 122 -20.16 2.28 -19.13
C LYS A 122 -19.84 3.35 -18.09
N ASN A 123 -18.68 3.24 -17.45
CA ASN A 123 -18.26 4.15 -16.40
C ASN A 123 -17.13 5.09 -16.82
N ASP A 124 -16.63 4.99 -18.05
CA ASP A 124 -15.46 5.73 -18.56
C ASP A 124 -14.26 5.61 -17.61
N ARG A 125 -13.91 4.35 -17.30
CA ARG A 125 -12.87 3.97 -16.34
C ARG A 125 -11.82 3.08 -16.96
N PHE A 126 -10.57 3.33 -16.62
CA PHE A 126 -9.44 2.46 -16.98
C PHE A 126 -8.98 1.72 -15.72
N THR A 127 -8.95 0.39 -15.78
CA THR A 127 -8.49 -0.46 -14.68
C THR A 127 -7.17 -1.10 -15.06
N TYR A 128 -6.17 -0.96 -14.22
CA TYR A 128 -4.81 -1.48 -14.37
C TYR A 128 -4.48 -2.45 -13.24
N GLY A 129 -3.57 -3.39 -13.43
CA GLY A 129 -3.09 -4.23 -12.34
C GLY A 129 -2.75 -5.67 -12.72
N ASP A 130 -2.81 -6.55 -11.73
CA ASP A 130 -2.68 -8.00 -11.91
C ASP A 130 -3.80 -8.55 -12.82
N SER A 131 -3.46 -9.44 -13.74
CA SER A 131 -4.41 -9.95 -14.73
C SER A 131 -5.61 -10.67 -14.10
N SER A 132 -5.39 -11.47 -13.06
CA SER A 132 -6.46 -12.22 -12.40
C SER A 132 -7.34 -11.30 -11.57
N LYS A 133 -6.76 -10.27 -10.94
CA LYS A 133 -7.50 -9.24 -10.20
C LYS A 133 -8.34 -8.36 -11.12
N VAL A 134 -7.78 -7.92 -12.25
CA VAL A 134 -8.48 -7.10 -13.26
C VAL A 134 -9.60 -7.89 -13.95
N ALA A 135 -9.38 -9.18 -14.22
CA ALA A 135 -10.40 -10.08 -14.75
C ALA A 135 -11.50 -10.47 -13.73
N GLY A 136 -11.35 -10.10 -12.46
CA GLY A 136 -12.31 -10.42 -11.40
C GLY A 136 -12.23 -11.86 -10.88
N VAL A 137 -11.13 -12.58 -11.17
CA VAL A 137 -10.91 -13.98 -10.76
C VAL A 137 -10.48 -14.07 -9.30
N THR A 138 -9.75 -13.07 -8.80
CA THR A 138 -9.22 -13.04 -7.43
C THR A 138 -9.43 -11.68 -6.77
N GLN A 139 -9.45 -11.67 -5.44
CA GLN A 139 -9.41 -10.44 -4.64
C GLN A 139 -7.98 -10.00 -4.30
N ARG A 140 -6.97 -10.79 -4.64
CA ARG A 140 -5.56 -10.49 -4.37
C ARG A 140 -4.86 -9.79 -5.53
N GLY A 141 -3.82 -9.06 -5.22
CA GLY A 141 -2.95 -8.40 -6.17
C GLY A 141 -3.30 -6.92 -6.38
N PRO A 142 -2.33 -6.15 -6.89
CA PRO A 142 -2.49 -4.73 -7.09
C PRO A 142 -3.50 -4.44 -8.20
N LYS A 143 -4.33 -3.42 -7.97
CA LYS A 143 -5.28 -2.89 -8.95
C LYS A 143 -5.35 -1.38 -8.80
N MET A 144 -5.37 -0.67 -9.91
CA MET A 144 -5.58 0.78 -9.94
C MET A 144 -6.67 1.13 -10.93
N VAL A 145 -7.58 2.01 -10.53
CA VAL A 145 -8.66 2.52 -11.37
C VAL A 145 -8.47 4.01 -11.56
N PHE A 146 -8.45 4.44 -12.82
CA PHE A 146 -8.56 5.83 -13.22
C PHE A 146 -9.97 6.12 -13.71
N ASP A 147 -10.66 7.07 -13.07
CA ASP A 147 -11.99 7.54 -13.47
C ASP A 147 -11.83 8.78 -14.35
N ASN A 148 -11.95 8.60 -15.66
CA ASN A 148 -11.70 9.66 -16.63
C ASN A 148 -12.76 10.76 -16.59
N ARG A 149 -13.93 10.52 -16.00
CA ARG A 149 -14.98 11.55 -15.88
C ARG A 149 -14.58 12.67 -14.91
N VAL A 150 -13.80 12.33 -13.88
CA VAL A 150 -13.49 13.21 -12.74
C VAL A 150 -11.99 13.34 -12.45
N GLY A 151 -11.13 12.72 -13.27
CA GLY A 151 -9.67 12.81 -13.12
C GLY A 151 -9.13 12.18 -11.84
N THR A 152 -9.83 11.22 -11.22
CA THR A 152 -9.41 10.60 -9.95
C THR A 152 -8.76 9.25 -10.16
N ILE A 153 -7.78 8.91 -9.33
CA ILE A 153 -7.06 7.63 -9.35
C ILE A 153 -7.20 6.96 -8.00
N GLN A 154 -7.55 5.67 -8.00
CA GLN A 154 -7.68 4.86 -6.80
C GLN A 154 -6.98 3.52 -7.01
N GLY A 155 -5.95 3.26 -6.20
CA GLY A 155 -5.27 1.98 -6.09
C GLY A 155 -5.82 1.14 -4.93
N GLU A 156 -5.76 -0.18 -5.06
CA GLU A 156 -5.93 -1.14 -3.97
C GLU A 156 -4.95 -2.32 -4.12
N GLY A 157 -4.57 -2.94 -3.00
CA GLY A 157 -3.71 -4.13 -2.98
C GLY A 157 -2.56 -4.00 -1.97
N PRO A 158 -1.51 -4.82 -2.09
CA PRO A 158 -0.33 -4.73 -1.25
C PRO A 158 0.43 -3.42 -1.51
N LEU A 159 0.91 -2.79 -0.45
CA LEU A 159 1.61 -1.50 -0.50
C LEU A 159 3.03 -1.66 0.07
N ASN A 160 4.03 -1.23 -0.68
CA ASN A 160 5.43 -1.32 -0.29
C ASN A 160 5.81 -0.18 0.67
N ILE A 161 5.46 -0.35 1.94
CA ILE A 161 5.70 0.63 3.02
C ILE A 161 6.82 0.12 3.91
N GLY A 162 7.81 0.97 4.20
CA GLY A 162 8.87 0.64 5.15
C GLY A 162 9.90 -0.37 4.64
N SER A 163 10.09 -0.52 3.32
CA SER A 163 11.08 -1.47 2.76
C SER A 163 12.53 -1.21 3.19
N GLY A 164 12.85 0.01 3.63
CA GLY A 164 14.16 0.38 4.15
C GLY A 164 14.35 0.10 5.66
N LEU A 165 13.33 -0.42 6.35
CA LEU A 165 13.43 -0.75 7.77
C LEU A 165 14.39 -1.93 7.94
N LYS A 166 15.47 -1.72 8.70
CA LYS A 166 16.34 -2.81 9.14
C LYS A 166 15.64 -3.60 10.26
N TYR A 167 15.80 -4.93 10.31
CA TYR A 167 15.38 -5.83 11.42
C TYR A 167 13.92 -5.75 11.89
N MET A 168 13.09 -4.97 11.23
CA MET A 168 11.68 -4.77 11.46
C MET A 168 11.00 -4.86 10.09
N HIS A 169 9.79 -5.42 10.05
CA HIS A 169 9.02 -5.52 8.83
C HIS A 169 7.62 -4.93 9.00
N VAL A 170 7.14 -4.27 7.95
CA VAL A 170 5.77 -3.78 7.85
C VAL A 170 5.11 -4.46 6.65
N THR A 171 4.13 -5.31 6.92
CA THR A 171 3.22 -5.81 5.89
C THR A 171 2.08 -4.81 5.77
N ALA A 172 1.90 -4.20 4.61
CA ALA A 172 0.82 -3.25 4.37
C ALA A 172 -0.02 -3.63 3.15
N ALA A 173 -1.34 -3.49 3.28
CA ALA A 173 -2.26 -3.45 2.15
C ALA A 173 -3.37 -2.44 2.42
N GLY A 174 -4.06 -2.01 1.38
CA GLY A 174 -5.18 -1.11 1.56
C GLY A 174 -5.57 -0.41 0.26
N ARG A 175 -6.04 0.82 0.40
CA ARG A 175 -6.42 1.69 -0.72
C ARG A 175 -5.56 2.94 -0.71
N ILE A 176 -5.17 3.41 -1.89
CA ILE A 176 -4.39 4.64 -2.08
C ILE A 176 -5.08 5.49 -3.13
N LYS A 177 -5.09 6.81 -2.97
CA LYS A 177 -5.84 7.74 -3.81
C LYS A 177 -5.04 8.99 -4.10
N SER A 178 -5.20 9.48 -5.33
CA SER A 178 -4.82 10.82 -5.76
C SER A 178 -5.73 11.29 -6.91
N ASP A 179 -5.39 12.40 -7.54
CA ASP A 179 -6.09 12.95 -8.69
C ASP A 179 -5.15 13.75 -9.60
N PHE A 180 -5.62 14.00 -10.82
CA PHE A 180 -4.98 14.85 -11.82
C PHE A 180 -5.74 16.18 -12.02
N ASN A 181 -6.55 16.62 -11.03
CA ASN A 181 -7.40 17.81 -11.20
C ASN A 181 -6.65 19.13 -11.02
N LYS A 182 -5.36 19.09 -10.69
CA LYS A 182 -4.46 20.24 -10.63
C LYS A 182 -3.46 20.15 -11.78
N PRO A 183 -3.85 20.47 -13.03
CA PRO A 183 -3.01 20.25 -14.21
C PRO A 183 -1.70 21.04 -14.20
N ASP A 184 -1.67 22.21 -13.52
CA ASP A 184 -0.48 23.05 -13.41
C ASP A 184 0.42 22.69 -12.21
N SER A 185 0.02 21.71 -11.40
CA SER A 185 0.77 21.26 -10.23
C SER A 185 1.60 20.03 -10.57
N VAL A 186 2.90 20.09 -10.33
CA VAL A 186 3.77 18.91 -10.32
C VAL A 186 3.58 18.05 -9.05
N PHE A 187 2.96 18.64 -8.02
CA PHE A 187 2.68 18.00 -6.74
C PHE A 187 1.32 17.31 -6.73
N HIS A 188 1.27 16.14 -6.11
CA HIS A 188 0.06 15.33 -5.97
C HIS A 188 -0.29 15.16 -4.49
N THR A 189 -1.54 15.44 -4.14
CA THR A 189 -2.03 15.02 -2.82
C THR A 189 -2.28 13.52 -2.84
N VAL A 190 -1.59 12.78 -1.97
CA VAL A 190 -1.77 11.33 -1.83
C VAL A 190 -2.27 10.97 -0.45
N THR A 191 -3.37 10.24 -0.41
CA THR A 191 -3.98 9.70 0.82
C THR A 191 -4.15 8.20 0.69
N ALA A 192 -4.09 7.47 1.79
CA ALA A 192 -4.34 6.04 1.80
C ALA A 192 -5.20 5.61 3.00
N GLU A 193 -5.81 4.44 2.90
CA GLU A 193 -6.47 3.74 3.99
C GLU A 193 -5.77 2.40 4.14
N LEU A 194 -4.99 2.24 5.19
CA LEU A 194 -4.06 1.11 5.35
C LEU A 194 -4.58 0.10 6.37
N MET A 195 -4.24 -1.17 6.18
CA MET A 195 -4.17 -2.19 7.20
C MET A 195 -2.70 -2.62 7.27
N THR A 196 -2.12 -2.64 8.47
CA THR A 196 -0.67 -2.88 8.62
C THR A 196 -0.38 -3.85 9.73
N GLY A 197 0.38 -4.88 9.41
CA GLY A 197 0.99 -5.79 10.37
C GLY A 197 2.44 -5.39 10.59
N ILE A 198 2.81 -5.17 11.85
CA ILE A 198 4.15 -4.73 12.24
C ILE A 198 4.85 -5.87 12.96
N GLU A 199 5.95 -6.35 12.38
CA GLU A 199 6.84 -7.33 12.97
C GLU A 199 8.05 -6.59 13.56
N MET A 200 8.10 -6.48 14.89
CA MET A 200 9.22 -5.86 15.61
C MET A 200 9.58 -6.68 16.84
N THR A 201 10.86 -6.66 17.21
CA THR A 201 11.32 -7.43 18.36
C THR A 201 11.16 -6.59 19.63
N VAL A 202 10.28 -7.06 20.52
CA VAL A 202 10.05 -6.50 21.85
C VAL A 202 10.11 -7.64 22.88
N PRO A 203 10.79 -7.47 24.02
CA PRO A 203 10.90 -8.48 25.06
C PRO A 203 9.51 -8.95 25.50
N LYS A 204 9.36 -10.28 25.58
CA LYS A 204 8.09 -10.93 25.88
C LYS A 204 7.43 -10.37 27.15
N THR A 205 8.22 -10.13 28.20
CA THR A 205 7.74 -9.53 29.46
C THR A 205 7.08 -8.17 29.25
N LEU A 206 7.64 -7.31 28.40
CA LEU A 206 7.07 -6.00 28.10
C LEU A 206 5.77 -6.12 27.29
N LEU A 207 5.74 -7.00 26.28
CA LEU A 207 4.53 -7.26 25.50
C LEU A 207 3.39 -7.82 26.35
N GLU A 208 3.67 -8.77 27.24
CA GLU A 208 2.67 -9.33 28.16
C GLU A 208 2.10 -8.27 29.10
N MET A 209 2.96 -7.39 29.64
CA MET A 209 2.50 -6.24 30.45
C MET A 209 1.58 -5.33 29.65
N MET A 210 1.97 -4.95 28.43
CA MET A 210 1.14 -4.12 27.55
C MET A 210 -0.19 -4.77 27.21
N VAL A 211 -0.20 -6.06 26.87
CA VAL A 211 -1.42 -6.83 26.58
C VAL A 211 -2.39 -6.74 27.74
N ASN A 212 -1.92 -7.01 28.95
CA ASN A 212 -2.76 -7.00 30.14
C ASN A 212 -3.28 -5.59 30.45
N ASP A 213 -2.40 -4.59 30.39
CA ASP A 213 -2.73 -3.21 30.72
C ASP A 213 -3.71 -2.59 29.69
N ILE A 214 -3.51 -2.86 28.39
CA ILE A 214 -4.44 -2.42 27.34
C ILE A 214 -5.79 -3.13 27.49
N LYS A 215 -5.82 -4.46 27.69
CA LYS A 215 -7.09 -5.19 27.89
C LYS A 215 -7.89 -4.64 29.07
N ALA A 216 -7.22 -4.37 30.19
CA ALA A 216 -7.86 -3.84 31.39
C ALA A 216 -8.35 -2.38 31.20
N SER A 217 -7.60 -1.55 30.48
CA SER A 217 -7.90 -0.13 30.33
C SER A 217 -8.78 0.22 29.12
N SER A 218 -9.00 -0.72 28.19
CA SER A 218 -9.78 -0.51 26.97
C SER A 218 -11.12 -1.26 26.95
N PHE A 219 -11.69 -1.62 28.10
CA PHE A 219 -12.95 -2.36 28.17
C PHE A 219 -14.09 -1.60 27.46
N ASP A 220 -14.23 -0.31 27.78
CA ASP A 220 -15.25 0.61 27.22
C ASP A 220 -14.90 1.14 25.82
N ALA A 221 -13.74 0.75 25.26
CA ALA A 221 -13.38 1.15 23.91
C ALA A 221 -14.36 0.56 22.89
N GLN A 222 -14.68 1.36 21.87
CA GLN A 222 -15.63 0.95 20.84
C GLN A 222 -15.08 -0.22 20.03
N PRO A 223 -15.90 -1.23 19.70
CA PRO A 223 -15.48 -2.32 18.83
C PRO A 223 -15.32 -1.82 17.40
N VAL A 224 -14.36 -2.40 16.68
CA VAL A 224 -14.15 -2.13 15.26
C VAL A 224 -15.32 -2.71 14.46
N GLN A 225 -15.80 -1.97 13.46
CA GLN A 225 -16.90 -2.37 12.58
C GLN A 225 -16.35 -2.84 11.22
N TYR A 226 -16.10 -4.13 11.09
CA TYR A 226 -15.60 -4.78 9.88
C TYR A 226 -16.71 -5.11 8.87
N ASN A 227 -17.85 -5.62 9.35
CA ASN A 227 -18.95 -6.11 8.52
C ASN A 227 -19.67 -5.00 7.73
N THR A 228 -19.63 -3.76 8.20
CA THR A 228 -20.15 -2.58 7.48
C THR A 228 -19.15 -2.01 6.48
N ASN A 229 -17.91 -2.53 6.44
CA ASN A 229 -16.82 -2.06 5.60
C ASN A 229 -16.21 -3.21 4.76
N LEU A 230 -17.00 -4.23 4.41
CA LEU A 230 -16.53 -5.43 3.70
C LEU A 230 -15.81 -5.11 2.37
N ALA A 231 -16.28 -4.09 1.65
CA ALA A 231 -15.65 -3.67 0.40
C ALA A 231 -14.16 -3.30 0.58
N TYR A 232 -13.79 -2.80 1.76
CA TYR A 232 -12.40 -2.53 2.13
C TYR A 232 -11.73 -3.79 2.70
N TYR A 233 -12.33 -4.41 3.72
CA TYR A 233 -11.66 -5.45 4.50
C TYR A 233 -11.48 -6.77 3.76
N GLN A 234 -12.40 -7.16 2.88
CA GLN A 234 -12.27 -8.42 2.14
C GLN A 234 -11.04 -8.47 1.22
N PRO A 235 -10.85 -7.53 0.28
CA PRO A 235 -9.64 -7.52 -0.55
C PRO A 235 -8.38 -7.25 0.28
N THR A 236 -8.45 -6.36 1.27
CA THR A 236 -7.27 -5.98 2.08
C THR A 236 -6.78 -7.14 2.94
N ALA A 237 -7.67 -7.82 3.68
CA ALA A 237 -7.30 -8.97 4.52
C ALA A 237 -6.86 -10.18 3.68
N SER A 238 -7.36 -10.31 2.44
CA SER A 238 -6.90 -11.35 1.51
C SER A 238 -5.41 -11.25 1.17
N GLU A 239 -4.79 -10.06 1.28
CA GLU A 239 -3.34 -9.90 1.07
C GLU A 239 -2.50 -10.40 2.25
N PHE A 240 -3.10 -10.57 3.42
CA PHE A 240 -2.43 -11.02 4.64
C PHE A 240 -2.51 -12.54 4.84
N ILE A 241 -3.31 -13.24 4.03
CA ILE A 241 -3.61 -14.66 4.22
C ILE A 241 -3.03 -15.45 3.05
N SER A 242 -2.15 -16.40 3.40
CA SER A 242 -1.37 -17.15 2.42
C SER A 242 -2.16 -18.27 1.74
N ASP A 243 -3.07 -18.92 2.47
CA ASP A 243 -3.81 -20.11 2.04
C ASP A 243 -5.27 -19.80 1.65
N GLU A 244 -5.76 -20.49 0.63
CA GLU A 244 -7.12 -20.28 0.10
C GLU A 244 -8.23 -20.64 1.09
N LYS A 245 -8.09 -21.76 1.80
CA LYS A 245 -9.12 -22.25 2.73
C LYS A 245 -9.21 -21.32 3.93
N ASP A 246 -8.06 -20.94 4.46
CA ASP A 246 -7.97 -19.99 5.58
C ASP A 246 -8.56 -18.63 5.20
N ARG A 247 -8.39 -18.20 3.94
CA ARG A 247 -8.98 -16.97 3.43
C ARG A 247 -10.50 -17.04 3.39
N GLN A 248 -11.08 -18.15 2.92
CA GLN A 248 -12.53 -18.35 2.91
C GLN A 248 -13.11 -18.25 4.34
N GLU A 249 -12.44 -18.86 5.31
CA GLU A 249 -12.81 -18.76 6.73
C GLU A 249 -12.74 -17.30 7.23
N ALA A 250 -11.64 -16.59 6.95
CA ALA A 250 -11.50 -15.19 7.34
C ALA A 250 -12.56 -14.29 6.70
N MET A 251 -12.95 -14.53 5.44
CA MET A 251 -14.03 -13.79 4.78
C MET A 251 -15.39 -14.03 5.43
N ALA A 252 -15.66 -15.25 5.90
CA ALA A 252 -16.87 -15.57 6.66
C ALA A 252 -16.85 -14.90 8.06
N ASN A 253 -15.69 -14.88 8.72
CA ASN A 253 -15.53 -14.19 10.00
C ASN A 253 -15.77 -12.68 9.87
N LEU A 254 -15.30 -12.05 8.78
CA LEU A 254 -15.53 -10.62 8.53
C LEU A 254 -17.02 -10.27 8.48
N GLN A 255 -17.87 -11.13 7.93
CA GLN A 255 -19.33 -10.93 7.90
C GLN A 255 -19.93 -10.93 9.31
N ASN A 256 -19.34 -11.71 10.22
CA ASN A 256 -19.70 -11.77 11.64
C ASN A 256 -18.94 -10.73 12.49
N ASN A 257 -18.44 -9.67 11.85
CA ASN A 257 -17.70 -8.58 12.50
C ASN A 257 -16.42 -9.05 13.23
N LEU A 258 -15.73 -10.03 12.68
CA LEU A 258 -14.48 -10.56 13.22
C LEU A 258 -13.38 -10.56 12.13
N LEU A 259 -12.32 -9.80 12.35
CA LEU A 259 -11.09 -9.95 11.57
C LEU A 259 -10.15 -10.90 12.30
N ALA A 260 -10.20 -12.19 11.94
CA ALA A 260 -9.33 -13.21 12.49
C ALA A 260 -8.32 -13.68 11.44
N LEU A 261 -7.04 -13.41 11.69
CA LEU A 261 -5.96 -13.92 10.84
C LEU A 261 -5.54 -15.33 11.30
N PRO A 262 -5.19 -16.24 10.38
CA PRO A 262 -4.62 -17.53 10.73
C PRO A 262 -3.34 -17.38 11.56
N LYS A 263 -3.11 -18.26 12.53
CA LYS A 263 -1.95 -18.18 13.42
C LYS A 263 -0.61 -18.17 12.67
N LYS A 264 -0.51 -18.90 11.56
CA LYS A 264 0.70 -18.96 10.73
C LYS A 264 1.00 -17.64 10.01
N ASP A 265 -0.02 -16.83 9.76
CA ASP A 265 0.08 -15.55 9.06
C ASP A 265 0.12 -14.36 10.05
N ASN A 266 -0.36 -14.55 11.29
CA ASN A 266 -0.38 -13.52 12.34
C ASN A 266 0.89 -13.52 13.19
N LYS A 267 1.99 -13.08 12.59
CA LYS A 267 3.32 -12.94 13.24
C LYS A 267 3.58 -11.55 13.81
N TYR A 268 2.56 -10.71 13.86
CA TYR A 268 2.68 -9.29 14.14
C TYR A 268 2.72 -8.99 15.63
N THR A 269 3.63 -8.09 16.00
CA THR A 269 3.63 -7.42 17.31
C THR A 269 2.39 -6.55 17.44
N PHE A 270 2.03 -5.83 16.37
CA PHE A 270 0.80 -5.06 16.25
C PHE A 270 0.15 -5.32 14.89
N LEU A 271 -1.15 -5.56 14.86
CA LEU A 271 -1.96 -5.47 13.64
C LEU A 271 -2.93 -4.30 13.78
N LEU A 272 -2.73 -3.26 12.99
CA LEU A 272 -3.66 -2.15 12.87
C LEU A 272 -4.65 -2.43 11.74
N GLY A 273 -5.94 -2.16 12.00
CA GLY A 273 -7.00 -2.27 11.01
C GLY A 273 -7.01 -1.08 10.07
N ARG A 274 -8.14 -0.83 9.38
CA ARG A 274 -8.29 0.31 8.47
C ARG A 274 -7.98 1.63 9.20
N HIS A 275 -6.86 2.24 8.88
CA HIS A 275 -6.48 3.56 9.37
C HIS A 275 -6.14 4.49 8.20
N PRO A 276 -6.78 5.66 8.11
CA PRO A 276 -6.48 6.63 7.07
C PRO A 276 -5.16 7.34 7.35
N VAL A 277 -4.38 7.56 6.29
CA VAL A 277 -3.10 8.28 6.32
C VAL A 277 -3.02 9.30 5.18
N ILE A 278 -2.21 10.33 5.36
CA ILE A 278 -1.85 11.29 4.33
C ILE A 278 -0.33 11.32 4.16
N TRP A 279 0.12 11.36 2.91
CA TRP A 279 1.52 11.61 2.62
C TRP A 279 1.85 13.08 2.88
N ASN A 280 2.88 13.33 3.67
CA ASN A 280 3.42 14.66 3.93
C ASN A 280 4.83 14.71 3.34
N ASP A 281 5.04 15.58 2.34
CA ASP A 281 6.29 15.69 1.60
C ASP A 281 7.43 16.26 2.45
N GLU A 282 7.15 17.23 3.33
CA GLU A 282 8.16 17.82 4.24
C GLU A 282 8.72 16.78 5.20
N TYR A 283 7.84 15.96 5.78
CA TYR A 283 8.24 14.86 6.64
C TYR A 283 8.62 13.60 5.86
N GLN A 284 8.39 13.54 4.55
CA GLN A 284 8.58 12.34 3.72
C GLN A 284 7.97 11.10 4.39
N SER A 285 6.71 11.21 4.81
CA SER A 285 6.07 10.20 5.62
C SER A 285 4.57 10.10 5.40
N PHE A 286 4.02 8.90 5.57
CA PHE A 286 2.60 8.74 5.82
C PHE A 286 2.30 9.02 7.30
N LEU A 287 1.36 9.93 7.56
CA LEU A 287 0.88 10.27 8.89
C LEU A 287 -0.58 9.86 9.05
N SER A 288 -0.92 9.21 10.17
CA SER A 288 -2.32 8.91 10.51
C SER A 288 -3.19 10.16 10.57
N LEU A 289 -4.30 10.14 9.86
CA LEU A 289 -5.24 11.26 9.74
C LEU A 289 -6.17 11.39 10.95
N GLU A 290 -6.55 10.26 11.55
CA GLU A 290 -7.48 10.21 12.68
C GLU A 290 -6.75 9.98 14.01
N ASP A 291 -7.36 10.46 15.10
CA ASP A 291 -6.85 10.18 16.46
C ASP A 291 -7.13 8.74 16.87
N LYS A 292 -8.28 8.20 16.46
CA LYS A 292 -8.72 6.86 16.84
C LYS A 292 -8.54 5.90 15.67
N ASN A 293 -7.67 4.91 15.83
CA ASN A 293 -7.44 3.89 14.81
C ASN A 293 -7.66 2.48 15.38
N PRO A 294 -7.96 1.48 14.53
CA PRO A 294 -8.25 0.13 14.99
C PRO A 294 -6.98 -0.60 15.44
N LEU A 295 -6.96 -1.11 16.68
CA LEU A 295 -6.04 -2.17 17.11
C LEU A 295 -6.75 -3.51 16.96
N VAL A 296 -6.31 -4.33 16.01
CA VAL A 296 -6.91 -5.64 15.71
C VAL A 296 -6.24 -6.70 16.56
N TYR A 297 -4.92 -6.85 16.45
CA TYR A 297 -4.13 -7.77 17.26
C TYR A 297 -2.95 -7.06 17.92
N MET A 298 -2.53 -7.57 19.07
CA MET A 298 -1.22 -7.28 19.65
C MET A 298 -0.64 -8.56 20.25
N ASN A 299 0.58 -8.92 19.86
CA ASN A 299 1.27 -10.13 20.34
C ASN A 299 0.40 -11.40 20.23
N GLY A 300 -0.28 -11.58 19.08
CA GLY A 300 -1.18 -12.72 18.82
C GLY A 300 -2.55 -12.66 19.52
N GLU A 301 -2.77 -11.72 20.44
CA GLU A 301 -4.03 -11.52 21.15
C GLU A 301 -4.98 -10.62 20.36
N LEU A 302 -6.23 -11.05 20.20
CA LEU A 302 -7.26 -10.27 19.53
C LEU A 302 -7.79 -9.16 20.46
N PHE A 303 -7.80 -7.94 19.96
CA PHE A 303 -8.41 -6.78 20.61
C PHE A 303 -9.68 -6.33 19.89
N GLY A 304 -9.56 -6.01 18.59
CA GLY A 304 -10.69 -5.52 17.79
C GLY A 304 -11.33 -4.25 18.34
N LYS A 305 -10.52 -3.30 18.84
CA LYS A 305 -10.96 -2.05 19.46
C LYS A 305 -10.45 -0.81 18.73
N MET A 306 -11.25 0.25 18.74
CA MET A 306 -10.84 1.60 18.34
C MET A 306 -10.14 2.29 19.51
N LEU A 307 -8.84 2.55 19.40
CA LEU A 307 -8.04 3.22 20.44
C LEU A 307 -7.44 4.51 19.91
N THR A 308 -7.03 5.41 20.80
CA THR A 308 -6.25 6.58 20.36
C THR A 308 -4.87 6.09 19.92
N ILE A 309 -4.60 6.11 18.62
CA ILE A 309 -3.36 5.60 18.03
C ILE A 309 -2.88 6.60 16.99
N TYR A 310 -1.63 7.03 17.10
CA TYR A 310 -0.95 7.79 16.05
C TYR A 310 0.14 6.92 15.46
N VAL A 311 0.25 6.92 14.13
CA VAL A 311 1.27 6.15 13.42
C VAL A 311 1.91 6.99 12.32
N GLU A 312 3.21 6.81 12.15
CA GLU A 312 4.01 7.43 11.09
C GLU A 312 4.88 6.37 10.41
N TYR A 313 4.79 6.32 9.08
CA TYR A 313 5.66 5.54 8.22
C TYR A 313 6.55 6.50 7.44
N LYS A 314 7.76 6.76 7.94
CA LYS A 314 8.70 7.69 7.34
C LYS A 314 9.57 6.94 6.33
N MET A 315 9.58 7.41 5.09
CA MET A 315 10.26 6.76 3.97
C MET A 315 11.10 7.79 3.22
N PRO A 316 12.24 8.23 3.79
CA PRO A 316 13.11 9.18 3.13
C PRO A 316 13.80 8.56 1.92
N GLY A 317 14.23 9.40 0.98
CA GLY A 317 14.83 8.95 -0.29
C GLY A 317 16.14 8.16 -0.16
N ASN A 318 16.82 8.26 0.99
CA ASN A 318 18.06 7.56 1.30
C ASN A 318 17.86 6.14 1.89
N GLU A 319 16.64 5.61 1.88
CA GLU A 319 16.27 4.28 2.40
C GLU A 319 16.47 4.09 3.92
N ASP A 320 16.68 5.17 4.68
CA ASP A 320 16.65 5.17 6.15
C ASP A 320 15.20 5.25 6.65
N ASP A 321 14.39 4.25 6.30
CA ASP A 321 12.99 4.20 6.70
C ASP A 321 12.87 4.12 8.23
N ARG A 322 11.84 4.77 8.76
CA ARG A 322 11.57 4.87 10.20
C ARG A 322 10.11 4.62 10.48
N PHE A 323 9.84 4.10 11.67
CA PHE A 323 8.48 3.80 12.09
C PHE A 323 8.24 4.35 13.48
N TYR A 324 7.09 5.00 13.67
CA TYR A 324 6.69 5.51 14.97
C TYR A 324 5.23 5.14 15.23
N ILE A 325 4.95 4.65 16.44
CA ILE A 325 3.60 4.38 16.89
C ILE A 325 3.42 4.83 18.34
N TYR A 326 2.30 5.49 18.59
CA TYR A 326 1.84 5.87 19.91
C TYR A 326 0.47 5.27 20.14
N ILE A 327 0.28 4.55 21.24
CA ILE A 327 -0.98 3.87 21.59
C ILE A 327 -1.42 4.38 22.95
N LYS A 328 -2.60 5.01 23.01
CA LYS A 328 -3.22 5.53 24.24
C LYS A 328 -4.57 4.86 24.47
N PRO A 329 -4.62 3.75 25.22
CA PRO A 329 -5.87 3.04 25.52
C PRO A 329 -6.80 3.79 26.49
N SER A 330 -6.26 4.61 27.40
CA SER A 330 -7.03 5.40 28.37
C SER A 330 -6.41 6.78 28.59
N ALA A 331 -7.00 7.62 29.45
CA ALA A 331 -6.49 8.97 29.70
C ALA A 331 -5.06 8.99 30.26
N ASP A 332 -4.75 8.04 31.15
CA ASP A 332 -3.52 8.02 31.96
C ASP A 332 -2.50 6.97 31.49
N LEU A 333 -2.90 6.10 30.56
CA LEU A 333 -2.03 5.05 30.02
C LEU A 333 -1.72 5.29 28.54
N TRP A 334 -0.43 5.34 28.19
CA TRP A 334 0.04 5.34 26.82
C TRP A 334 1.38 4.62 26.67
N TYR A 335 1.67 4.19 25.44
CA TYR A 335 2.92 3.55 25.03
C TYR A 335 3.42 4.18 23.74
N PHE A 336 4.73 4.36 23.62
CA PHE A 336 5.39 4.90 22.45
C PHE A 336 6.53 3.99 22.00
N PHE A 337 6.62 3.79 20.69
CA PHE A 337 7.70 3.07 20.01
C PHE A 337 8.19 3.92 18.85
N GLY A 338 9.49 4.19 18.80
CA GLY A 338 10.15 4.88 17.68
C GLY A 338 11.33 4.06 17.19
N TYR A 339 11.24 3.57 15.96
CA TYR A 339 12.25 2.72 15.35
C TYR A 339 13.05 3.46 14.29
N GLN A 340 14.38 3.39 14.39
CA GLN A 340 15.30 3.92 13.39
C GLN A 340 16.61 3.11 13.39
N ALA A 341 17.04 2.67 12.21
CA ALA A 341 18.38 2.13 11.94
C ALA A 341 18.90 1.08 12.96
N GLY A 342 18.07 0.15 13.41
CA GLY A 342 18.47 -0.86 14.40
C GLY A 342 18.01 -0.57 15.83
N ALA A 343 17.70 0.68 16.16
CA ALA A 343 17.33 1.09 17.51
C ALA A 343 15.81 1.29 17.65
N LEU A 344 15.22 0.61 18.63
CA LEU A 344 13.85 0.77 19.08
C LEU A 344 13.83 1.58 20.37
N ASN A 345 13.41 2.84 20.26
CA ASN A 345 13.14 3.72 21.38
C ASN A 345 11.77 3.40 21.97
N VAL A 346 11.71 3.11 23.27
CA VAL A 346 10.49 2.69 23.97
C VAL A 346 10.27 3.52 25.23
N VAL A 347 9.06 4.03 25.41
CA VAL A 347 8.65 4.68 26.68
C VAL A 347 7.13 4.60 26.86
N SER A 348 6.67 4.61 28.11
CA SER A 348 5.26 4.61 28.47
C SER A 348 4.98 5.63 29.58
N SER A 349 3.71 5.98 29.80
CA SER A 349 3.30 6.63 31.07
C SER A 349 3.31 5.68 32.27
N SER A 350 3.35 4.37 32.05
CA SER A 350 3.38 3.38 33.11
C SER A 350 4.77 3.28 33.73
N THR A 351 4.92 3.77 34.97
CA THR A 351 6.17 3.64 35.73
C THR A 351 6.62 2.18 35.83
N ARG A 352 5.67 1.26 36.10
CA ARG A 352 5.96 -0.18 36.17
C ARG A 352 6.53 -0.74 34.87
N PHE A 353 6.01 -0.30 33.72
CA PHE A 353 6.52 -0.71 32.42
C PHE A 353 7.94 -0.16 32.18
N ASN A 354 8.16 1.12 32.49
CA ASN A 354 9.47 1.75 32.32
C ASN A 354 10.53 1.13 33.25
N ASP A 355 10.18 0.84 34.50
CA ASP A 355 11.07 0.15 35.45
C ASP A 355 11.43 -1.25 34.96
N ALA A 356 10.45 -1.99 34.41
CA ALA A 356 10.70 -3.30 33.82
C ALA A 356 11.63 -3.21 32.60
N LEU A 357 11.46 -2.20 31.74
CA LEU A 357 12.31 -1.93 30.58
C LEU A 357 13.76 -1.63 31.00
N VAL A 358 13.95 -0.76 32.02
CA VAL A 358 15.29 -0.43 32.56
C VAL A 358 15.93 -1.64 33.25
N GLY A 359 15.13 -2.50 33.88
CA GLY A 359 15.60 -3.71 34.55
C GLY A 359 15.98 -4.88 33.63
N LEU A 360 15.76 -4.77 32.32
CA LEU A 360 16.12 -5.81 31.36
C LEU A 360 17.65 -6.00 31.29
N LYS A 361 18.08 -7.24 31.08
CA LYS A 361 19.51 -7.54 30.90
C LYS A 361 19.98 -7.09 29.53
N SER A 362 21.28 -6.81 29.39
CA SER A 362 21.88 -6.42 28.10
C SER A 362 21.57 -7.39 26.96
N LYS A 363 21.50 -8.71 27.22
CA LYS A 363 21.13 -9.70 26.19
C LYS A 363 19.68 -9.63 25.70
N GLU A 364 18.81 -8.95 26.44
CA GLU A 364 17.39 -8.75 26.13
C GLU A 364 17.16 -7.42 25.41
N THR A 365 18.07 -6.46 25.58
CA THR A 365 18.03 -5.13 24.95
C THR A 365 19.01 -4.99 23.79
N GLN A 366 20.07 -5.79 23.71
CA GLN A 366 21.07 -5.81 22.63
C GLN A 366 21.03 -7.17 21.96
N ILE A 367 20.31 -7.25 20.85
CA ILE A 367 20.00 -8.48 20.14
C ILE A 367 20.90 -8.54 18.91
N LYS A 368 21.81 -9.52 18.87
CA LYS A 368 22.68 -9.74 17.71
C LYS A 368 21.86 -10.27 16.54
N MET A 369 21.98 -9.58 15.40
CA MET A 369 21.31 -9.93 14.16
C MET A 369 22.21 -10.84 13.29
N PRO A 370 21.65 -11.56 12.30
CA PRO A 370 22.41 -12.51 11.49
C PRO A 370 23.60 -11.91 10.71
N ASP A 371 23.57 -10.62 10.43
CA ASP A 371 24.64 -9.85 9.78
C ASP A 371 25.74 -9.39 10.75
N GLY A 372 25.61 -9.67 12.05
CA GLY A 372 26.57 -9.32 13.09
C GLY A 372 26.31 -7.97 13.76
N GLU A 373 25.42 -7.15 13.22
CA GLU A 373 24.98 -5.89 13.81
C GLU A 373 24.03 -6.13 14.99
N THR A 374 23.71 -5.07 15.73
CA THR A 374 22.87 -5.15 16.93
C THR A 374 21.55 -4.41 16.74
N TYR A 375 20.45 -5.10 17.02
CA TYR A 375 19.17 -4.47 17.29
C TYR A 375 19.13 -4.05 18.76
N GLU A 376 18.94 -2.75 19.02
CA GLU A 376 18.98 -2.20 20.36
C GLU A 376 17.60 -1.71 20.81
N ILE A 377 17.24 -1.98 22.06
CA ILE A 377 16.02 -1.50 22.70
C ILE A 377 16.42 -0.50 23.78
N VAL A 378 16.00 0.74 23.59
CA VAL A 378 16.48 1.88 24.36
C VAL A 378 15.32 2.55 25.08
N PRO A 379 15.39 2.76 26.40
CA PRO A 379 14.46 3.62 27.11
C PRO A 379 14.49 5.04 26.56
N ALA A 380 13.35 5.56 26.13
CA ALA A 380 13.20 6.91 25.61
C ALA A 380 12.74 7.90 26.67
N ASN A 381 13.01 9.19 26.44
CA ASN A 381 12.40 10.27 27.21
C ASN A 381 10.92 10.43 26.81
N PRO A 382 9.97 10.56 27.76
CA PRO A 382 8.57 10.85 27.45
C PRO A 382 8.34 12.03 26.50
N SER A 383 9.23 13.04 26.50
CA SER A 383 9.14 14.19 25.59
C SER A 383 9.21 13.80 24.10
N LEU A 384 9.83 12.65 23.76
CA LEU A 384 9.83 12.14 22.39
C LEU A 384 8.44 11.69 21.94
N ALA A 385 7.65 11.10 22.85
CA ALA A 385 6.27 10.71 22.57
C ALA A 385 5.39 11.94 22.32
N ASP A 386 5.53 12.99 23.15
CA ASP A 386 4.80 14.25 22.99
C ASP A 386 5.17 14.95 21.67
N ALA A 387 6.47 15.02 21.37
CA ALA A 387 6.97 15.59 20.13
C ALA A 387 6.43 14.83 18.90
N PHE A 388 6.39 13.50 18.97
CA PHE A 388 5.81 12.66 17.92
C PHE A 388 4.32 12.95 17.69
N VAL A 389 3.52 12.95 18.76
CA VAL A 389 2.07 13.21 18.64
C VAL A 389 1.82 14.61 18.06
N ASN A 390 2.59 15.62 18.48
CA ASN A 390 2.51 16.97 17.93
C ASN A 390 2.90 17.01 16.44
N ARG A 391 3.96 16.30 16.04
CA ARG A 391 4.38 16.18 14.64
C ARG A 391 3.28 15.60 13.77
N VAL A 392 2.67 14.48 14.18
CA VAL A 392 1.57 13.84 13.44
C VAL A 392 0.39 14.79 13.32
N LYS A 393 -0.01 15.46 14.42
CA LYS A 393 -1.14 16.40 14.43
C LYS A 393 -0.90 17.63 13.58
N ALA A 394 0.32 18.14 13.54
CA ALA A 394 0.72 19.27 12.70
C ALA A 394 0.74 18.87 11.22
N GLY A 395 1.45 17.78 10.90
CA GLY A 395 1.69 17.35 9.52
C GLY A 395 0.50 16.75 8.80
N ARG A 396 -0.54 16.31 9.51
CA ARG A 396 -1.76 15.74 8.91
C ARG A 396 -2.81 16.80 8.53
N LYS A 397 -2.64 18.06 8.93
CA LYS A 397 -3.56 19.14 8.53
C LYS A 397 -3.21 19.54 7.10
N LYS A 398 -4.20 19.49 6.21
CA LYS A 398 -4.07 20.10 4.88
C LYS A 398 -4.02 21.61 5.05
N GLU A 399 -2.98 22.26 4.51
CA GLU A 399 -3.07 23.68 4.14
C GLU A 399 -3.99 23.86 2.92
#